data_AF-A0A832FLP0-F1
#
_entry.id   AF-A0A832FLP0-F1
#
_cell.length_a   1.000
_cell.length_b   1.000
_cell.length_c   1.000
_cell.angle_alpha   90.00
_cell.angle_beta   90.00
_cell.angle_gamma   90.00
#
_symmetry.space_group_name_H-M   'P 1'
#
loop_
_entity.id
_entity.type
_entity.pdbx_description
1 polymer ?
#
loop_
_entity_poly.entity_id
_entity_poly.type
_entity_poly.pdbx_seq_one_letter_code
_entity_poly.pdbx_strand_id
1 'polypeptide(L)'
;YNIAPRQPVAVVRINAAGERELAFLSWGLVPAWADDPAVGYKMINARGETVASKPSFKQAFRSRRCLVPADGFYEWQKAGPQKQAYHITLASGELFAIAGLWERWQRGDSMLETCTLLTTSANEDLQHVHDRMPVIVPPESYAAWLDLGSAVAALTSLIRPLPPGLLALRPVSSFVNNPAHEGPECLQA
;
A
#
# COMPACT_ATOMS: atom_id res chain seq x y z
N TYR A 1 12.42 -5.65 5.57
CA TYR A 1 12.18 -5.69 7.03
C TYR A 1 11.33 -4.53 7.53
N ASN A 2 11.72 -3.25 7.36
CA ASN A 2 11.00 -2.12 7.96
C ASN A 2 10.86 -0.93 6.99
N ILE A 3 10.16 -1.16 5.86
CA ILE A 3 9.94 -0.09 4.87
C ILE A 3 8.93 0.91 5.44
N ALA A 4 9.30 2.18 5.48
CA ALA A 4 8.51 3.27 6.02
C ALA A 4 8.10 4.30 4.95
N PRO A 5 7.08 5.12 5.20
CA PRO A 5 6.74 6.25 4.34
C PRO A 5 7.95 7.11 3.97
N ARG A 6 7.91 7.67 2.76
CA ARG A 6 8.95 8.46 2.07
C ARG A 6 10.13 7.65 1.55
N GLN A 7 10.36 6.43 2.06
CA GLN A 7 11.36 5.55 1.48
C GLN A 7 10.89 5.04 0.11
N PRO A 8 11.83 4.68 -0.78
CA PRO A 8 11.49 3.94 -1.99
C PRO A 8 10.87 2.58 -1.65
N VAL A 9 9.76 2.25 -2.28
CA VAL A 9 9.14 0.93 -2.23
C VAL A 9 9.08 0.34 -3.63
N ALA A 10 9.33 -0.97 -3.74
CA ALA A 10 9.20 -1.69 -4.99
C ALA A 10 7.72 -1.75 -5.40
N VAL A 11 7.44 -1.46 -6.67
CA VAL A 11 6.12 -1.56 -7.26
C VAL A 11 6.21 -2.25 -8.61
N VAL A 12 5.19 -3.04 -8.96
CA VAL A 12 4.96 -3.53 -10.31
C VAL A 12 3.92 -2.64 -10.98
N ARG A 13 4.26 -2.04 -12.12
CA ARG A 13 3.34 -1.20 -12.91
C ARG A 13 3.43 -1.52 -14.40
N ILE A 14 2.52 -0.96 -15.19
CA ILE A 14 2.63 -0.99 -16.66
C ILE A 14 3.45 0.22 -17.13
N ASN A 15 4.50 -0.05 -17.91
CA ASN A 15 5.35 0.98 -18.50
C ASN A 15 4.72 1.58 -19.77
N ALA A 16 5.39 2.55 -20.40
CA ALA A 16 4.90 3.19 -21.61
C ALA A 16 4.75 2.25 -22.82
N ALA A 17 5.45 1.11 -22.83
CA ALA A 17 5.37 0.08 -23.85
C ALA A 17 4.22 -0.93 -23.61
N GLY A 18 3.48 -0.81 -22.50
CA GLY A 18 2.41 -1.74 -22.14
C GLY A 18 2.91 -2.99 -21.40
N GLU A 19 4.17 -3.03 -20.97
CA GLU A 19 4.79 -4.17 -20.30
C GLU A 19 4.83 -3.98 -18.79
N ARG A 20 4.85 -5.09 -18.04
CA ARG A 20 5.05 -5.03 -16.59
C ARG A 20 6.51 -4.70 -16.28
N GLU A 21 6.73 -3.67 -15.47
CA GLU A 21 8.05 -3.32 -14.95
C GLU A 21 8.05 -3.30 -13.42
N LEU A 22 9.19 -3.67 -12.85
CA LEU A 22 9.50 -3.40 -11.45
C LEU A 22 10.16 -2.02 -11.36
N ALA A 23 9.61 -1.13 -10.55
CA ALA A 23 10.13 0.21 -10.32
C ALA A 23 10.19 0.51 -8.81
N PHE A 24 11.03 1.46 -8.42
CA PHE A 24 11.08 1.97 -7.04
C PHE A 24 10.48 3.36 -6.98
N LEU A 25 9.41 3.53 -6.21
CA LEU A 25 8.70 4.80 -6.06
C LEU A 25 8.74 5.27 -4.61
N SER A 26 8.79 6.59 -4.37
CA SER A 26 8.70 7.09 -2.99
C SER A 26 7.28 6.89 -2.43
N TRP A 27 7.16 6.30 -1.25
CA TRP A 27 5.87 6.03 -0.62
C TRP A 27 5.28 7.28 0.06
N GLY A 28 4.29 7.89 -0.58
CA GLY A 28 3.66 9.15 -0.18
C GLY A 28 3.26 9.94 -1.40
N LEU A 29 2.06 9.68 -1.93
CA LEU A 29 1.66 10.14 -3.26
C LEU A 29 1.56 11.66 -3.36
N VAL A 30 2.26 12.22 -4.34
CA VAL A 30 2.19 13.64 -4.72
C VAL A 30 1.35 13.76 -5.99
N PRO A 31 0.13 14.34 -5.91
CA PRO A 31 -0.69 14.57 -7.10
C PRO A 31 0.05 15.45 -8.10
N ALA A 32 -0.09 15.17 -9.40
CA ALA A 32 0.58 15.94 -10.46
C ALA A 32 0.27 17.45 -10.45
N TRP A 33 -0.87 17.84 -9.88
CA TRP A 33 -1.31 19.24 -9.76
C TRP A 33 -0.84 19.95 -8.48
N ALA A 34 -0.18 19.26 -7.56
CA ALA A 34 0.24 19.84 -6.29
C ALA A 34 1.32 20.91 -6.49
N ASP A 35 1.23 21.99 -5.70
CA ASP A 35 2.25 23.05 -5.71
C ASP A 35 3.47 22.69 -4.87
N ASP A 36 3.26 21.95 -3.77
CA ASP A 36 4.30 21.51 -2.84
C ASP A 36 4.30 19.97 -2.72
N PRO A 37 5.43 19.28 -2.96
CA PRO A 37 5.53 17.83 -2.82
C PRO A 37 5.36 17.35 -1.36
N ALA A 38 5.44 18.23 -0.36
CA ALA A 38 5.18 17.89 1.04
C ALA A 38 3.75 17.38 1.30
N VAL A 39 2.81 17.62 0.38
CA VAL A 39 1.46 17.03 0.46
C VAL A 39 1.50 15.49 0.53
N GLY A 40 2.52 14.88 -0.07
CA GLY A 40 2.74 13.43 -0.06
C GLY A 40 2.83 12.82 1.35
N TYR A 41 3.22 13.61 2.35
CA TYR A 41 3.32 13.18 3.75
C TYR A 41 1.99 12.73 4.35
N LYS A 42 0.87 13.23 3.80
CA LYS A 42 -0.49 12.88 4.25
C LYS A 42 -1.15 11.85 3.34
N MET A 43 -0.44 11.35 2.33
CA MET A 43 -1.01 10.58 1.22
C MET A 43 -0.35 9.22 1.05
N ILE A 44 0.12 8.65 2.16
CA ILE A 44 0.72 7.30 2.20
C ILE A 44 -0.32 6.21 1.95
N ASN A 45 -1.59 6.45 2.32
CA ASN A 45 -2.71 5.55 2.13
C ASN A 45 -3.89 6.25 1.44
N ALA A 46 -4.57 5.52 0.55
CA ALA A 46 -5.83 5.90 -0.07
C ALA A 46 -6.96 5.00 0.42
N ARG A 47 -8.07 5.59 0.87
CA ARG A 47 -9.25 4.83 1.29
C ARG A 47 -9.99 4.30 0.06
N GLY A 48 -10.10 3.00 -0.06
CA GLY A 48 -10.74 2.30 -1.16
C GLY A 48 -12.19 2.75 -1.40
N GLU A 49 -12.91 3.11 -0.34
CA GLU A 49 -14.30 3.59 -0.38
C GLU A 49 -14.47 4.89 -1.18
N THR A 50 -13.40 5.69 -1.29
CA THR A 50 -13.45 7.03 -1.91
C THR A 50 -12.43 7.20 -3.03
N VAL A 51 -11.62 6.18 -3.32
CA VAL A 51 -10.47 6.29 -4.23
C VAL A 51 -10.89 6.65 -5.66
N ALA A 52 -12.06 6.18 -6.11
CA ALA A 52 -12.58 6.41 -7.46
C ALA A 52 -13.14 7.83 -7.66
N SER A 53 -13.47 8.55 -6.58
CA SER A 53 -14.12 9.87 -6.64
C SER A 53 -13.24 11.01 -6.11
N LYS A 54 -12.33 10.73 -5.17
CA LYS A 54 -11.48 11.75 -4.55
C LYS A 54 -10.52 12.40 -5.56
N PRO A 55 -10.48 13.74 -5.70
CA PRO A 55 -9.66 14.42 -6.72
C PRO A 55 -8.19 14.03 -6.72
N SER A 56 -7.63 13.79 -5.53
CA SER A 56 -6.26 13.34 -5.32
C SER A 56 -5.92 11.98 -5.92
N PHE A 57 -6.93 11.10 -6.13
CA PHE A 57 -6.71 9.70 -6.50
C PHE A 57 -7.49 9.27 -7.74
N LYS A 58 -8.61 9.90 -8.07
CA LYS A 58 -9.54 9.44 -9.12
C LYS A 58 -8.89 9.22 -10.48
N GLN A 59 -7.90 10.05 -10.84
CA GLN A 59 -7.20 9.91 -12.12
C GLN A 59 -6.17 8.77 -12.05
N ALA A 60 -5.38 8.69 -10.98
CA ALA A 60 -4.44 7.60 -10.78
C ALA A 60 -5.15 6.24 -10.67
N PHE A 61 -6.32 6.19 -10.01
CA PHE A 61 -7.16 5.00 -9.95
C PHE A 61 -7.60 4.50 -11.33
N ARG A 62 -7.74 5.40 -12.32
CA ARG A 62 -8.13 5.05 -13.69
C ARG A 62 -6.98 4.64 -14.59
N SER A 63 -5.78 5.17 -14.40
CA SER A 63 -4.69 4.93 -15.36
C SER A 63 -3.28 4.79 -14.79
N ARG A 64 -3.10 4.85 -13.47
CA ARG A 64 -1.80 4.73 -12.80
C ARG A 64 -1.92 3.85 -11.56
N ARG A 65 -2.30 2.60 -11.81
CA ARG A 65 -2.33 1.54 -10.80
C ARG A 65 -0.99 0.82 -10.77
N CYS A 66 -0.62 0.34 -9.59
CA CYS A 66 0.53 -0.52 -9.39
C CYS A 66 0.19 -1.60 -8.35
N LEU A 67 1.00 -2.64 -8.29
CA LEU A 67 1.00 -3.67 -7.26
C LEU A 67 2.24 -3.47 -6.39
N VAL A 68 2.08 -3.43 -5.08
CA VAL A 68 3.19 -3.31 -4.14
C VAL A 68 3.42 -4.67 -3.49
N PRO A 69 4.43 -5.45 -3.94
CA PRO A 69 4.73 -6.75 -3.34
C PRO A 69 5.22 -6.58 -1.90
N ALA A 70 4.77 -7.47 -1.02
CA ALA A 70 5.17 -7.51 0.39
C ALA A 70 5.19 -8.95 0.92
N ASP A 71 6.06 -9.18 1.90
CA ASP A 71 6.11 -10.39 2.75
C ASP A 71 5.26 -10.24 4.02
N GLY A 72 5.03 -9.00 4.45
CA GLY A 72 4.13 -8.64 5.53
C GLY A 72 3.94 -7.13 5.64
N PHE A 73 3.09 -6.74 6.58
CA PHE A 73 2.92 -5.34 6.99
C PHE A 73 2.82 -5.25 8.51
N TYR A 74 3.03 -4.04 9.05
CA TYR A 74 2.92 -3.80 10.48
C TYR A 74 1.65 -3.05 10.82
N GLU A 75 1.01 -3.42 11.92
CA GLU A 75 -0.02 -2.60 12.57
C GLU A 75 0.17 -2.55 14.08
N TRP A 76 -0.33 -1.47 14.68
CA TRP A 76 -0.14 -1.20 16.10
C TRP A 76 -1.47 -1.23 16.86
N GLN A 77 -1.66 -2.25 17.68
CA GLN A 77 -2.79 -2.34 18.58
C GLN A 77 -2.62 -1.33 19.73
N LYS A 78 -3.67 -0.55 20.00
CA LYS A 78 -3.73 0.29 21.19
C LYS A 78 -4.03 -0.60 22.41
N ALA A 79 -3.02 -0.90 23.21
CA ALA A 79 -3.14 -1.72 24.42
C ALA A 79 -2.71 -0.90 25.65
N GLY A 80 -3.59 -0.01 26.13
CA GLY A 80 -3.30 0.86 27.27
C GLY A 80 -2.31 1.99 26.92
N PRO A 81 -1.31 2.30 27.77
CA PRO A 81 -0.41 3.44 27.58
C PRO A 81 0.62 3.25 26.46
N GLN A 82 0.84 2.00 26.02
CA GLN A 82 1.77 1.66 24.95
C GLN A 82 1.05 0.93 23.82
N LYS A 83 1.62 1.00 22.62
CA LYS A 83 1.12 0.28 21.45
C LYS A 83 1.90 -1.03 21.28
N GLN A 84 1.20 -2.13 21.08
CA GLN A 84 1.80 -3.41 20.68
C GLN A 84 1.89 -3.46 19.15
N ALA A 85 3.10 -3.64 18.60
CA ALA A 85 3.30 -3.83 17.17
C ALA A 85 3.04 -5.29 16.78
N TYR A 86 2.38 -5.51 15.64
CA TYR A 86 2.19 -6.83 15.05
C TYR A 86 2.81 -6.84 13.66
N HIS A 87 3.56 -7.89 13.34
CA HIS A 87 3.91 -8.25 11.97
C HIS A 87 2.83 -9.18 11.42
N ILE A 88 2.25 -8.80 10.29
CA ILE A 88 1.06 -9.43 9.72
C ILE A 88 1.43 -9.96 8.34
N THR A 89 1.21 -11.25 8.13
CA THR A 89 1.52 -11.95 6.88
C THR A 89 0.30 -12.73 6.38
N LEU A 90 0.37 -13.27 5.17
CA LEU A 90 -0.50 -14.39 4.82
C LEU A 90 -0.16 -15.60 5.70
N ALA A 91 -1.18 -16.32 6.14
CA ALA A 91 -1.02 -17.56 6.91
C ALA A 91 -0.31 -18.65 6.11
N SER A 92 -0.37 -18.60 4.77
CA SER A 92 0.37 -19.51 3.88
C SER A 92 1.88 -19.25 3.86
N GLY A 93 2.33 -18.08 4.32
CA GLY A 93 3.74 -17.64 4.21
C GLY A 93 4.15 -17.15 2.81
N GLU A 94 3.20 -17.09 1.86
CA GLU A 94 3.44 -16.58 0.52
C GLU A 94 3.54 -15.05 0.49
N LEU A 95 4.24 -14.52 -0.52
CA LEU A 95 4.21 -13.10 -0.85
C LEU A 95 2.83 -12.72 -1.39
N PHE A 96 2.42 -11.49 -1.12
CA PHE A 96 1.19 -10.91 -1.64
C PHE A 96 1.47 -9.54 -2.24
N ALA A 97 0.50 -9.00 -2.99
CA ALA A 97 0.57 -7.65 -3.50
C ALA A 97 -0.56 -6.78 -2.98
N ILE A 98 -0.18 -5.59 -2.49
CA ILE A 98 -1.10 -4.55 -2.08
C ILE A 98 -1.46 -3.72 -3.31
N ALA A 99 -2.74 -3.41 -3.49
CA ALA A 99 -3.20 -2.47 -4.50
C ALA A 99 -2.61 -1.09 -4.22
N GLY A 100 -1.87 -0.54 -5.18
CA GLY A 100 -1.29 0.80 -5.10
C GLY A 100 -1.73 1.68 -6.26
N LEU A 101 -1.59 2.99 -6.06
CA LEU A 101 -1.62 3.98 -7.15
C LEU A 101 -0.28 4.69 -7.19
N TRP A 102 0.06 5.21 -8.36
CA TRP A 102 1.25 6.02 -8.53
C TRP A 102 0.95 7.32 -9.28
N GLU A 103 1.85 8.29 -9.11
CA GLU A 103 1.83 9.57 -9.81
C GLU A 103 3.24 9.98 -10.20
N ARG A 104 3.30 10.78 -11.27
CA ARG A 104 4.48 11.55 -11.62
C ARG A 104 4.18 13.03 -11.37
N TRP A 105 4.97 13.64 -10.51
CA TRP A 105 4.92 15.08 -10.25
C TRP A 105 6.16 15.74 -10.85
N GLN A 106 5.97 16.89 -11.50
CA GLN A 106 7.06 17.66 -12.11
C GLN A 106 6.85 19.16 -11.90
N ARG A 107 7.89 19.84 -11.43
CA ARG A 107 7.98 21.31 -11.33
C ARG A 107 9.39 21.75 -11.68
N GLY A 108 9.53 22.50 -12.78
CA GLY A 108 10.85 22.82 -13.35
C GLY A 108 11.61 21.53 -13.69
N ASP A 109 12.86 21.46 -13.24
CA ASP A 109 13.74 20.30 -13.44
C ASP A 109 13.52 19.17 -12.41
N SER A 110 12.73 19.42 -11.37
CA SER A 110 12.43 18.42 -10.34
C SER A 110 11.32 17.49 -10.79
N MET A 111 11.61 16.18 -10.83
CA MET A 111 10.65 15.12 -11.10
C MET A 111 10.61 14.13 -9.94
N LEU A 112 9.41 13.76 -9.50
CA LEU A 112 9.18 12.74 -8.49
C LEU A 112 8.19 11.70 -9.00
N GLU A 113 8.51 10.43 -8.82
CA GLU A 113 7.54 9.34 -8.95
C GLU A 113 7.21 8.81 -7.57
N THR A 114 5.92 8.83 -7.23
CA THR A 114 5.43 8.53 -5.89
C THR A 114 4.27 7.57 -5.93
N CYS A 115 4.01 6.88 -4.82
CA CYS A 115 2.89 5.95 -4.71
C CYS A 115 2.11 6.06 -3.39
N THR A 116 0.92 5.47 -3.38
CA THR A 116 0.06 5.31 -2.21
C THR A 116 -0.50 3.89 -2.18
N LEU A 117 -0.73 3.35 -1.00
CA LEU A 117 -1.34 2.03 -0.82
C LEU A 117 -2.85 2.18 -0.60
N LEU A 118 -3.65 1.33 -1.23
CA LEU A 118 -5.08 1.28 -0.97
C LEU A 118 -5.33 0.53 0.34
N THR A 119 -6.28 1.07 1.10
CA THR A 119 -6.78 0.46 2.34
C THR A 119 -8.28 0.25 2.26
N THR A 120 -8.78 -0.73 2.98
CA THR A 120 -10.20 -1.04 3.18
C THR A 120 -10.47 -1.26 4.68
N SER A 121 -11.71 -1.54 5.07
CA SER A 121 -12.03 -1.95 6.44
C SER A 121 -11.26 -3.22 6.82
N ALA A 122 -10.79 -3.32 8.06
CA ALA A 122 -10.24 -4.57 8.55
C ALA A 122 -11.32 -5.67 8.60
N ASN A 123 -10.89 -6.91 8.38
CA ASN A 123 -11.71 -8.11 8.59
C ASN A 123 -11.63 -8.57 10.06
N GLU A 124 -12.27 -9.70 10.39
CA GLU A 124 -12.29 -10.25 11.76
C GLU A 124 -10.89 -10.58 12.31
N ASP A 125 -9.94 -10.96 11.44
CA ASP A 125 -8.57 -11.28 11.84
C ASP A 125 -7.83 -10.05 12.37
N LEU A 126 -8.09 -8.87 11.80
CA LEU A 126 -7.31 -7.66 12.08
C LEU A 126 -8.06 -6.60 12.89
N GLN A 127 -9.39 -6.60 12.91
CA GLN A 127 -10.20 -5.52 13.51
C GLN A 127 -9.90 -5.26 15.00
N HIS A 128 -9.38 -6.26 15.72
CA HIS A 128 -8.99 -6.12 17.13
C HIS A 128 -7.64 -5.41 17.32
N VAL A 129 -6.83 -5.27 16.25
CA VAL A 129 -5.57 -4.53 16.19
C VAL A 129 -5.78 -3.14 15.60
N HIS A 130 -6.43 -3.05 14.43
CA HIS A 130 -6.67 -1.82 13.71
C HIS A 130 -7.95 -1.89 12.86
N ASP A 131 -8.63 -0.77 12.61
CA ASP A 131 -9.91 -0.71 11.88
C ASP A 131 -9.75 -0.77 10.35
N ARG A 132 -8.51 -0.75 9.87
CA ARG A 132 -8.15 -0.75 8.45
C ARG A 132 -7.14 -1.85 8.15
N MET A 133 -7.20 -2.35 6.91
CA MET A 133 -6.19 -3.23 6.34
C MET A 133 -5.82 -2.80 4.92
N PRO A 134 -4.65 -3.21 4.40
CA PRO A 134 -4.32 -3.04 2.99
C PRO A 134 -5.30 -3.81 2.09
N VAL A 135 -5.58 -3.29 0.90
CA VAL A 135 -6.30 -4.04 -0.14
C VAL A 135 -5.31 -5.01 -0.78
N ILE A 136 -5.38 -6.28 -0.39
CA ILE A 136 -4.57 -7.35 -0.97
C ILE A 136 -5.26 -7.84 -2.25
N VAL A 137 -4.59 -7.67 -3.39
CA VAL A 137 -5.11 -8.12 -4.69
C VAL A 137 -4.83 -9.62 -4.82
N PRO A 138 -5.82 -10.46 -5.18
CA PRO A 138 -5.55 -11.87 -5.38
C PRO A 138 -4.76 -12.09 -6.70
N PRO A 139 -3.85 -13.09 -6.78
CA PRO A 139 -2.93 -13.26 -7.91
C PRO A 139 -3.62 -13.31 -9.28
N GLU A 140 -4.77 -13.96 -9.37
CA GLU A 140 -5.57 -14.07 -10.59
C GLU A 140 -6.10 -12.71 -11.09
N SER A 141 -6.16 -11.71 -10.21
CA SER A 141 -6.64 -10.35 -10.54
C SER A 141 -5.51 -9.36 -10.81
N TYR A 142 -4.24 -9.74 -10.74
CA TYR A 142 -3.11 -8.85 -11.00
C TYR A 142 -3.15 -8.25 -12.40
N ALA A 143 -3.48 -9.05 -13.42
CA ALA A 143 -3.60 -8.56 -14.79
C ALA A 143 -4.70 -7.51 -14.92
N ALA A 144 -5.90 -7.80 -14.39
CA ALA A 144 -7.03 -6.88 -14.42
C ALA A 144 -6.74 -5.59 -13.64
N TRP A 145 -6.06 -5.68 -12.49
CA TRP A 145 -5.68 -4.50 -11.72
C TRP A 145 -4.68 -3.61 -12.49
N LEU A 146 -3.76 -4.19 -13.26
CA LEU A 146 -2.76 -3.44 -14.01
C LEU A 146 -3.26 -2.95 -15.39
N ASP A 147 -4.25 -3.62 -15.98
CA ASP A 147 -4.78 -3.30 -17.30
C ASP A 147 -5.49 -1.94 -17.32
N LEU A 148 -4.99 -1.01 -18.14
CA LEU A 148 -5.53 0.33 -18.34
C LEU A 148 -6.96 0.33 -18.92
N GLY A 149 -7.35 -0.74 -19.62
CA GLY A 149 -8.69 -0.94 -20.17
C GLY A 149 -9.74 -1.39 -19.15
N SER A 150 -9.33 -1.78 -17.93
CA SER A 150 -10.25 -2.25 -16.89
C SER A 150 -11.28 -1.19 -16.50
N ALA A 151 -12.55 -1.59 -16.55
CA ALA A 151 -13.65 -0.74 -16.11
C ALA A 151 -13.55 -0.41 -14.62
N VAL A 152 -13.89 0.82 -14.26
CA VAL A 152 -13.90 1.30 -12.86
C VAL A 152 -14.68 0.36 -11.94
N ALA A 153 -15.83 -0.16 -12.38
CA ALA A 153 -16.64 -1.09 -11.61
C ALA A 153 -15.89 -2.41 -11.29
N ALA A 154 -15.15 -2.96 -12.26
CA ALA A 154 -14.33 -4.14 -12.07
C ALA A 154 -13.20 -3.87 -11.06
N LEU A 155 -12.53 -2.72 -11.17
CA LEU A 155 -11.49 -2.31 -10.23
C LEU A 155 -12.04 -2.12 -8.81
N THR A 156 -13.21 -1.49 -8.67
CA THR A 156 -13.87 -1.30 -7.36
C THR A 156 -14.24 -2.64 -6.73
N SER A 157 -14.61 -3.66 -7.51
CA SER A 157 -14.91 -4.99 -6.98
C SER A 157 -13.70 -5.67 -6.30
N LEU A 158 -12.48 -5.28 -6.66
CA LEU A 158 -11.24 -5.77 -6.04
C LEU A 158 -10.91 -5.05 -4.73
N ILE A 159 -11.57 -3.93 -4.44
CA ILE A 159 -11.37 -3.16 -3.20
C ILE A 159 -12.29 -3.74 -2.12
N ARG A 160 -11.80 -4.78 -1.46
CA ARG A 160 -12.51 -5.46 -0.37
C ARG A 160 -11.53 -6.01 0.65
N PRO A 161 -11.96 -6.24 1.91
CA PRO A 161 -11.15 -6.92 2.90
C PRO A 161 -10.74 -8.31 2.41
N LEU A 162 -9.57 -8.79 2.84
CA LEU A 162 -9.18 -10.18 2.62
C LEU A 162 -10.18 -11.09 3.36
N PRO A 163 -10.57 -12.25 2.81
CA PRO A 163 -11.36 -13.23 3.55
C PRO A 163 -10.71 -13.58 4.91
N PRO A 164 -11.50 -13.72 5.99
CA PRO A 164 -10.98 -14.07 7.31
C PRO A 164 -10.29 -15.44 7.32
N GLY A 165 -9.38 -15.65 8.27
CA GLY A 165 -8.59 -16.88 8.43
C GLY A 165 -7.39 -16.98 7.48
N LEU A 166 -7.11 -15.95 6.69
CA LEU A 166 -5.98 -15.93 5.75
C LEU A 166 -4.78 -15.13 6.27
N LEU A 167 -4.91 -14.42 7.39
CA LEU A 167 -3.83 -13.67 8.01
C LEU A 167 -3.22 -14.40 9.21
N ALA A 168 -1.91 -14.28 9.36
CA ALA A 168 -1.19 -14.62 10.58
C ALA A 168 -0.67 -13.33 11.22
N LEU A 169 -0.99 -13.12 12.50
CA LEU A 169 -0.59 -11.94 13.27
C LEU A 169 0.42 -12.38 14.33
N ARG A 170 1.61 -11.79 14.33
CA ARG A 170 2.66 -12.10 15.29
C ARG A 170 3.11 -10.83 16.01
N PRO A 171 3.06 -10.77 17.35
CA PRO A 171 3.59 -9.61 18.06
C PRO A 171 5.09 -9.49 17.81
N VAL A 172 5.56 -8.26 17.65
CA VAL A 172 6.97 -7.90 17.54
C VAL A 172 7.32 -6.80 18.53
N SER A 173 8.60 -6.69 18.86
CA SER A 173 9.11 -5.70 19.79
C SER A 173 8.94 -4.28 19.24
N SER A 174 9.02 -3.30 20.14
CA SER A 174 9.01 -1.87 19.79
C SER A 174 10.23 -1.43 18.98
N PHE A 175 11.19 -2.32 18.72
CA PHE A 175 12.36 -2.06 17.88
C PHE A 175 11.94 -1.57 16.49
N VAL A 176 10.87 -2.12 15.91
CA VAL A 176 10.36 -1.72 14.59
C VAL A 176 9.87 -0.26 14.53
N ASN A 177 9.59 0.38 15.68
CA ASN A 177 9.06 1.75 15.72
C ASN A 177 10.05 2.80 15.18
N ASN A 178 11.33 2.49 15.09
CA ASN A 178 12.33 3.36 14.48
C ASN A 178 12.57 2.92 13.02
N PRO A 179 12.19 3.75 12.01
CA PRO A 179 12.41 3.44 10.60
C PRO A 179 13.88 3.22 10.20
N ALA A 180 14.84 3.68 11.01
CA ALA A 180 16.26 3.42 10.76
C ALA A 180 16.69 1.97 11.07
N HIS A 181 15.82 1.19 11.72
CA HIS A 181 16.07 -0.22 11.98
C HIS A 181 15.57 -1.06 10.82
N GLU A 182 16.48 -1.64 10.03
CA GLU A 182 16.14 -2.35 8.78
C GLU A 182 16.54 -3.84 8.80
N GLY A 183 16.86 -4.39 9.97
CA GLY A 183 17.32 -5.78 10.14
C GLY A 183 16.23 -6.78 10.56
N PRO A 184 16.54 -8.09 10.58
CA PRO A 184 15.64 -9.16 11.02
C PRO A 184 15.15 -9.01 12.46
N GLU A 185 15.83 -8.22 13.28
CA GLU A 185 15.43 -7.88 14.65
C GLU A 185 14.07 -7.16 14.71
N CYS A 186 13.67 -6.48 13.62
CA CYS A 186 12.34 -5.88 13.49
C CYS A 186 11.22 -6.93 13.54
N LEU A 187 11.56 -8.18 13.22
CA LEU A 187 10.65 -9.31 13.23
C LEU A 187 10.71 -10.10 14.53
N GLN A 188 11.47 -9.69 15.55
CA GLN A 188 11.55 -10.42 16.83
C GLN A 188 10.56 -9.88 17.85
N ALA A 189 10.13 -10.73 18.79
CA ALA A 189 9.19 -10.39 19.87
C ALA A 189 9.87 -9.59 20.99
#